data_AF-A0A1K2I1A8-F1
#
_entry.id   AF-A0A1K2I1A8-F1
#
_cell.length_a   1.000
_cell.length_b   1.000
_cell.length_c   1.000
_cell.angle_alpha   90.00
_cell.angle_beta   90.00
_cell.angle_gamma   90.00
#
_symmetry.space_group_name_H-M   'P 1'
#
loop_
_entity.id
_entity.type
_entity.pdbx_description
1 polymer ?
#
loop_
_entity_poly.entity_id
_entity_poly.type
_entity_poly.pdbx_seq_one_letter_code
_entity_poly.pdbx_strand_id
1 'polypeptide(L)'
;MNDFRTLVRRFRSDERGAFLVIFAVIAIALVAMAGAVVDFTMVQQTRNRAQVALDAAVLALQPKIYSLSEDALRDSAQALLSEALASPGIGATVETARKNTTNGQLYLEARLVVPTAFVTLVGVHEMPARLVAEATRRRLNVEVAMVLDNSSSMNQQSRMSNLKQAANNAADILFSNEDSQPNVFVGVVPFTEFVNVGTTNRNASWIDQTGTSPLSRVNFDSDDNSATAFAGPVNRFDLYSRVGATWRGCVEARPSPHDVSDTPPDINSPETLFVASFAPDEPDTRDNRGRDVFGNNYLSDTGGTCVQPAGAGSCRWVETRTQCDRNGRCDGSTTVSATYTAPNGMTTTGADVCSCSATPSGSGRVTITGDSTSETGRGSNRTLTRTMSCTYSAAMADLPEREAQERLCKYQGATVSNNREGPNMDCPIAAVLPLTNQRQSVKGRITAMVANGYTNIHQGAIWGFHMLSPAAPLTEATPYDQATYKVMILMTDGENTHPSSDTINGSARYVAYGYPSNGRLDGSAKGSLTADMDQLTKDTCDNAKQQGITIFTIGLNPPNQSTRDMLTHCATSSDHDFFPDEPSELNDIFATIASQLSNLRLAQ
;
A
#
# COMPACT_ATOMS: atom_id res chain seq x y z
N MET A 1 -42.72 62.99 85.66
CA MET A 1 -42.91 63.18 84.19
C MET A 1 -42.14 64.36 83.59
N ASN A 2 -41.60 65.31 84.38
CA ASN A 2 -40.85 66.45 83.83
C ASN A 2 -39.40 66.12 83.40
N ASP A 3 -38.72 65.17 84.04
CA ASP A 3 -37.34 64.78 83.62
C ASP A 3 -37.27 64.09 82.26
N PHE A 4 -38.29 63.31 81.89
CA PHE A 4 -38.33 62.61 80.59
C PHE A 4 -38.48 63.59 79.42
N ARG A 5 -39.26 64.66 79.60
CA ARG A 5 -39.42 65.71 78.58
C ARG A 5 -38.12 66.49 78.35
N THR A 6 -37.34 66.73 79.40
CA THR A 6 -36.04 67.40 79.31
C THR A 6 -34.98 66.51 78.63
N LEU A 7 -35.01 65.19 78.90
CA LEU A 7 -34.13 64.21 78.26
C LEU A 7 -34.42 64.06 76.76
N VAL A 8 -35.70 63.97 76.36
CA VAL A 8 -36.11 63.88 74.95
C VAL A 8 -35.78 65.15 74.17
N ARG A 9 -35.89 66.32 74.82
CA ARG A 9 -35.54 67.61 74.20
C ARG A 9 -34.02 67.75 74.00
N ARG A 10 -33.21 67.24 74.94
CA ARG A 10 -31.74 67.12 74.81
C ARG A 10 -31.32 66.12 73.74
N PHE A 11 -31.98 64.96 73.66
CA PHE A 11 -31.70 63.94 72.65
C PHE A 11 -32.03 64.43 71.23
N ARG A 12 -33.10 65.20 71.08
CA ARG A 12 -33.50 65.79 69.78
C ARG A 12 -32.56 66.92 69.31
N SER A 13 -31.80 67.54 70.22
CA SER A 13 -30.78 68.55 69.90
C SER A 13 -29.36 68.00 69.85
N ASP A 14 -29.17 66.69 70.00
CA ASP A 14 -27.83 66.07 70.05
C ASP A 14 -27.35 65.69 68.64
N GLU A 15 -26.50 66.55 68.06
CA GLU A 15 -25.94 66.37 66.71
C GLU A 15 -24.80 65.33 66.64
N ARG A 16 -24.35 64.79 67.79
CA ARG A 16 -23.23 63.83 67.86
C ARG A 16 -23.52 62.50 67.15
N GLY A 17 -24.78 62.17 66.88
CA GLY A 17 -25.19 60.98 66.13
C GLY A 17 -25.20 61.13 64.60
N ALA A 18 -25.23 62.35 64.07
CA ALA A 18 -25.29 62.59 62.62
C ALA A 18 -24.03 62.10 61.89
N PHE A 19 -22.86 62.21 62.54
CA PHE A 19 -21.60 61.67 62.03
C PHE A 19 -21.65 60.15 61.84
N LEU A 20 -22.30 59.43 62.75
CA LEU A 20 -22.40 57.96 62.70
C LEU A 20 -23.25 57.51 61.51
N VAL A 21 -24.33 58.24 61.20
CA VAL A 21 -25.18 58.00 60.03
C VAL A 21 -24.44 58.30 58.73
N ILE A 22 -23.76 59.45 58.63
CA ILE A 22 -22.97 59.81 57.44
C ILE A 22 -21.81 58.83 57.23
N PHE A 23 -21.10 58.47 58.30
CA PHE A 23 -20.03 57.47 58.28
C PHE A 23 -20.54 56.10 57.84
N ALA A 24 -21.69 55.64 58.35
CA ALA A 24 -22.26 54.35 57.95
C ALA A 24 -22.60 54.31 56.44
N VAL A 25 -23.18 55.38 55.91
CA VAL A 25 -23.51 55.49 54.48
C VAL A 25 -22.23 55.53 53.62
N ILE A 26 -21.23 56.32 54.02
CA ILE A 26 -19.95 56.41 53.29
C ILE A 26 -19.16 55.09 53.38
N ALA A 27 -19.17 54.41 54.54
CA ALA A 27 -18.50 53.13 54.71
C ALA A 27 -19.09 52.05 53.79
N ILE A 28 -20.44 52.01 53.66
CA ILE A 28 -21.09 51.11 52.69
C ILE A 28 -20.69 51.46 51.26
N ALA A 29 -20.63 52.75 50.91
CA ALA A 29 -20.21 53.19 49.58
C ALA A 29 -18.74 52.82 49.28
N LEU A 30 -17.82 52.99 50.24
CA LEU A 30 -16.41 52.62 50.10
C LEU A 30 -16.21 51.11 49.95
N VAL A 31 -16.92 50.31 50.75
CA VAL A 31 -16.90 48.83 50.63
C VAL A 31 -17.49 48.38 49.30
N ALA A 32 -18.59 49.00 48.85
CA ALA A 32 -19.17 48.69 47.55
C ALA A 32 -18.20 49.02 46.39
N MET A 33 -17.50 50.16 46.44
CA MET A 33 -16.50 50.52 45.43
C MET A 33 -15.28 49.60 45.45
N ALA A 34 -14.73 49.29 46.62
CA ALA A 34 -13.60 48.35 46.74
C ALA A 34 -14.00 46.94 46.30
N GLY A 35 -15.19 46.50 46.69
CA GLY A 35 -15.76 45.22 46.29
C GLY A 35 -16.06 45.14 44.79
N ALA A 36 -16.50 46.23 44.16
CA ALA A 36 -16.68 46.29 42.72
C ALA A 36 -15.38 46.07 41.94
N VAL A 37 -14.24 46.55 42.46
CA VAL A 37 -12.93 46.27 41.87
C VAL A 37 -12.61 44.77 41.97
N VAL A 38 -12.83 44.15 43.14
CA VAL A 38 -12.58 42.71 43.32
C VAL A 38 -13.46 41.87 42.38
N ASP A 39 -14.76 42.15 42.34
CA ASP A 39 -15.69 41.46 41.45
C ASP A 39 -15.31 41.64 39.98
N PHE A 40 -14.97 42.86 39.55
CA PHE A 40 -14.51 43.12 38.19
C PHE A 40 -13.25 42.31 37.86
N THR A 41 -12.29 42.26 38.80
CA THR A 41 -11.04 41.51 38.58
C THR A 41 -11.31 40.01 38.47
N MET A 42 -12.21 39.47 39.29
CA MET A 42 -12.65 38.07 39.24
C MET A 42 -13.36 37.76 37.91
N VAL A 43 -14.26 38.64 37.47
CA VAL A 43 -14.97 38.51 36.19
C VAL A 43 -13.98 38.48 35.04
N GLN A 44 -12.99 39.38 35.02
CA GLN A 44 -11.98 39.41 33.94
C GLN A 44 -11.07 38.17 33.94
N GLN A 45 -10.65 37.69 35.11
CA GLN A 45 -9.86 36.44 35.20
C GLN A 45 -10.65 35.24 34.70
N THR A 46 -11.93 35.14 35.08
CA THR A 46 -12.83 34.05 34.65
C THR A 46 -13.07 34.13 33.15
N ARG A 47 -13.31 35.34 32.61
CA ARG A 47 -13.47 35.59 31.18
C ARG A 47 -12.23 35.16 30.39
N ASN A 48 -11.03 35.51 30.84
CA ASN A 48 -9.80 35.09 30.15
C ASN A 48 -9.61 33.57 30.15
N ARG A 49 -9.89 32.89 31.27
CA ARG A 49 -9.84 31.42 31.32
C ARG A 49 -10.87 30.78 30.39
N ALA A 50 -12.10 31.30 30.40
CA ALA A 50 -13.17 30.82 29.53
C ALA A 50 -12.86 31.05 28.04
N GLN A 51 -12.21 32.17 27.70
CA GLN A 51 -11.75 32.43 26.33
C GLN A 51 -10.72 31.40 25.88
N VAL A 52 -9.69 31.13 26.70
CA VAL A 52 -8.67 30.11 26.38
C VAL A 52 -9.29 28.72 26.20
N ALA A 53 -10.27 28.38 27.04
CA ALA A 53 -11.02 27.12 26.92
C ALA A 53 -11.83 27.06 25.61
N LEU A 54 -12.51 28.15 25.24
CA LEU A 54 -13.27 28.22 23.99
C LEU A 54 -12.35 28.15 22.76
N ASP A 55 -11.17 28.79 22.79
CA ASP A 55 -10.16 28.72 21.74
C ASP A 55 -9.62 27.29 21.58
N ALA A 56 -9.36 26.59 22.68
CA ALA A 56 -8.97 25.18 22.64
C ALA A 56 -10.09 24.29 22.10
N ALA A 57 -11.35 24.56 22.48
CA ALA A 57 -12.51 23.82 22.00
C ALA A 57 -12.72 24.00 20.48
N VAL A 58 -12.60 25.23 19.96
CA VAL A 58 -12.73 25.48 18.52
C VAL A 58 -11.64 24.75 17.74
N LEU A 59 -10.39 24.73 18.23
CA LEU A 59 -9.30 23.99 17.59
C LEU A 59 -9.49 22.47 17.63
N ALA A 60 -9.99 21.93 18.73
CA ALA A 60 -10.25 20.49 18.88
C ALA A 60 -11.43 20.01 18.01
N LEU A 61 -12.42 20.87 17.78
CA LEU A 61 -13.62 20.56 17.01
C LEU A 61 -13.52 20.93 15.54
N GLN A 62 -12.61 21.84 15.17
CA GLN A 62 -12.42 22.26 13.79
C GLN A 62 -12.27 21.07 12.81
N PRO A 63 -11.52 19.99 13.11
CA PRO A 63 -11.39 18.87 12.16
C PRO A 63 -12.69 18.09 11.94
N LYS A 64 -13.65 18.21 12.86
CA LYS A 64 -14.94 17.50 12.84
C LYS A 64 -16.05 18.26 12.12
N ILE A 65 -15.79 19.44 11.53
CA ILE A 65 -16.81 20.23 10.82
C ILE A 65 -17.44 19.51 9.62
N TYR A 66 -16.69 18.58 9.01
CA TYR A 66 -17.14 17.82 7.84
C TYR A 66 -17.99 16.60 8.21
N SER A 67 -17.91 16.10 9.45
CA SER A 67 -18.62 14.90 9.90
C SER A 67 -19.78 15.20 10.85
N LEU A 68 -19.74 16.31 11.58
CA LEU A 68 -20.75 16.66 12.59
C LEU A 68 -21.70 17.77 12.11
N SER A 69 -22.95 17.72 12.56
CA SER A 69 -23.91 18.83 12.42
C SER A 69 -23.50 20.00 13.32
N GLU A 70 -24.03 21.20 13.04
CA GLU A 70 -23.79 22.38 13.89
C GLU A 70 -24.26 22.14 15.33
N ASP A 71 -25.38 21.44 15.53
CA ASP A 71 -25.89 21.07 16.85
C ASP A 71 -24.92 20.13 17.59
N ALA A 72 -24.39 19.11 16.92
CA ALA A 72 -23.44 18.18 17.52
C ALA A 72 -22.10 18.87 17.87
N LEU A 73 -21.66 19.84 17.04
CA LEU A 73 -20.49 20.66 17.32
C LEU A 73 -20.73 21.57 18.53
N ARG A 74 -21.91 22.18 18.64
CA ARG A 74 -22.32 23.00 19.79
C ARG A 74 -22.33 22.18 21.08
N ASP A 75 -22.92 20.99 21.06
CA ASP A 75 -22.99 20.12 22.23
C ASP A 75 -21.59 19.61 22.66
N SER A 76 -20.73 19.30 21.70
CA SER A 76 -19.34 18.92 21.96
C SER A 76 -18.54 20.10 22.52
N ALA A 77 -18.75 21.32 22.00
CA ALA A 77 -18.11 22.53 22.50
C ALA A 77 -18.57 22.86 23.93
N GLN A 78 -19.86 22.66 24.21
CA GLN A 78 -20.43 22.82 25.54
C GLN A 78 -19.78 21.87 26.56
N ALA A 79 -19.59 20.61 26.19
CA ALA A 79 -18.92 19.63 27.04
C ALA A 79 -17.49 20.07 27.38
N LEU A 80 -16.69 20.41 26.36
CA LEU A 80 -15.30 20.87 26.53
C LEU A 80 -15.20 22.15 27.38
N LEU A 81 -16.10 23.12 27.15
CA LEU A 81 -16.12 24.37 27.90
C LEU A 81 -16.51 24.15 29.37
N SER A 82 -17.48 23.27 29.64
CA SER A 82 -17.90 22.95 31.00
C SER A 82 -16.83 22.19 31.80
N GLU A 83 -16.10 21.29 31.13
CA GLU A 83 -14.99 20.54 31.72
C GLU A 83 -13.81 21.47 32.06
N ALA A 84 -13.48 22.40 31.16
CA ALA A 84 -12.38 23.34 31.38
C ALA A 84 -12.66 24.35 32.51
N LEU A 85 -13.94 24.69 32.76
CA LEU A 85 -14.32 25.69 33.76
C LEU A 85 -14.57 25.11 35.15
N ALA A 86 -15.07 23.87 35.26
CA ALA A 86 -15.23 23.03 36.46
C ALA A 86 -15.26 23.76 37.83
N SER A 87 -16.02 24.85 37.94
CA SER A 87 -16.07 25.72 39.12
C SER A 87 -17.53 25.92 39.54
N PRO A 88 -17.89 25.69 40.81
CA PRO A 88 -19.26 25.88 41.28
C PRO A 88 -19.70 27.33 41.08
N GLY A 89 -20.84 27.54 40.40
CA GLY A 89 -21.49 28.85 40.28
C GLY A 89 -21.14 29.68 39.04
N ILE A 90 -20.26 29.21 38.14
CA ILE A 90 -20.03 29.87 36.84
C ILE A 90 -20.92 29.22 35.79
N GLY A 91 -21.84 29.98 35.20
CA GLY A 91 -22.67 29.53 34.09
C GLY A 91 -21.98 29.80 32.75
N ALA A 92 -21.68 28.78 31.96
CA ALA A 92 -21.15 28.93 30.62
C ALA A 92 -21.99 28.12 29.62
N THR A 93 -22.50 28.77 28.58
CA THR A 93 -23.34 28.16 27.56
C THR A 93 -22.86 28.53 26.17
N VAL A 94 -22.60 27.54 25.31
CA VAL A 94 -22.34 27.74 23.89
C VAL A 94 -23.68 27.98 23.20
N GLU A 95 -23.90 29.22 22.76
CA GLU A 95 -25.17 29.66 22.17
C GLU A 95 -25.21 29.37 20.68
N THR A 96 -24.07 29.49 19.99
CA THR A 96 -23.99 29.33 18.53
C THR A 96 -22.74 28.55 18.15
N ALA A 97 -22.92 27.57 17.26
CA ALA A 97 -21.87 27.00 16.45
C ALA A 97 -22.26 27.20 14.99
N ARG A 98 -21.39 27.84 14.20
CA ARG A 98 -21.58 27.98 12.75
C ARG A 98 -20.38 27.39 12.06
N LYS A 99 -20.63 26.51 11.10
CA LYS A 99 -19.58 25.97 10.25
C LYS A 99 -19.69 26.57 8.86
N ASN A 100 -18.55 26.97 8.33
CA ASN A 100 -18.41 27.27 6.93
C ASN A 100 -17.42 26.25 6.36
N THR A 101 -17.98 25.18 5.81
CA THR A 101 -17.21 24.10 5.16
C THR A 101 -16.40 24.62 3.97
N THR A 102 -16.83 25.77 3.42
CA THR A 102 -16.15 26.49 2.35
C THR A 102 -14.81 27.03 2.80
N ASN A 103 -14.82 27.95 3.74
CA ASN A 103 -13.55 28.48 4.23
C ASN A 103 -12.79 27.52 5.17
N GLY A 104 -13.33 26.34 5.50
CA GLY A 104 -12.79 25.44 6.53
C GLY A 104 -12.88 26.04 7.93
N GLN A 105 -13.87 26.90 8.15
CA GLN A 105 -14.00 27.80 9.30
C GLN A 105 -15.06 27.25 10.27
N LEU A 106 -14.70 27.20 11.55
CA LEU A 106 -15.62 26.95 12.66
C LEU A 106 -15.69 28.21 13.53
N TYR A 107 -16.90 28.74 13.70
CA TYR A 107 -17.19 29.86 14.56
C TYR A 107 -18.00 29.37 15.78
N LEU A 108 -17.51 29.67 16.98
CA LEU A 108 -18.21 29.39 18.22
C LEU A 108 -18.47 30.69 18.98
N GLU A 109 -19.68 30.82 19.51
CA GLU A 109 -20.07 31.89 20.41
C GLU A 109 -20.61 31.29 21.71
N ALA A 110 -20.07 31.76 22.83
CA ALA A 110 -20.49 31.35 24.15
C ALA A 110 -20.82 32.55 25.03
N ARG A 111 -21.80 32.35 25.91
CA ARG A 111 -22.19 33.29 26.95
C ARG A 111 -21.71 32.77 28.29
N LEU A 112 -21.01 33.63 29.01
CA LEU A 112 -20.51 33.41 30.35
C LEU A 112 -21.30 34.28 31.32
N VAL A 113 -21.71 33.72 32.46
CA VAL A 113 -22.40 34.41 33.54
C VAL A 113 -21.60 34.19 34.82
N VAL A 114 -21.08 35.28 35.39
CA VAL A 114 -20.26 35.24 36.60
C VAL A 114 -21.03 35.93 37.74
N PRO A 115 -21.23 35.25 38.88
CA PRO A 115 -21.88 35.86 40.05
C PRO A 115 -20.97 36.90 40.70
N THR A 116 -21.56 37.99 41.21
CA THR A 116 -20.84 39.05 41.91
C THR A 116 -20.94 38.84 43.43
N ALA A 117 -19.87 39.08 44.18
CA ALA A 117 -19.85 38.90 45.63
C ALA A 117 -20.18 40.19 46.40
N PHE A 118 -19.77 41.35 45.88
CA PHE A 118 -19.91 42.65 46.54
C PHE A 118 -20.86 43.58 45.80
N VAL A 119 -20.86 43.59 44.46
CA VAL A 119 -21.79 44.41 43.66
C VAL A 119 -23.23 43.90 43.80
N THR A 120 -23.44 42.68 44.28
CA THR A 120 -24.75 42.19 44.69
C THR A 120 -25.41 43.05 45.77
N LEU A 121 -24.64 43.77 46.62
CA LEU A 121 -25.21 44.66 47.65
C LEU A 121 -25.91 45.87 47.05
N VAL A 122 -25.59 46.23 45.81
CA VAL A 122 -26.24 47.32 45.06
C VAL A 122 -27.21 46.80 43.98
N GLY A 123 -27.57 45.51 44.05
CA GLY A 123 -28.62 44.90 43.22
C GLY A 123 -28.17 44.30 41.88
N VAL A 124 -26.85 44.21 41.61
CA VAL A 124 -26.34 43.52 40.41
C VAL A 124 -25.75 42.18 40.83
N HIS A 125 -26.50 41.10 40.64
CA HIS A 125 -26.14 39.76 41.11
C HIS A 125 -25.18 39.00 40.17
N GLU A 126 -25.15 39.37 38.89
CA GLU A 126 -24.41 38.65 37.86
C GLU A 126 -23.88 39.61 36.79
N MET A 127 -22.73 39.28 36.21
CA MET A 127 -22.16 40.00 35.07
C MET A 127 -22.01 39.06 33.87
N PRO A 128 -22.75 39.28 32.77
CA PRO A 128 -22.60 38.49 31.56
C PRO A 128 -21.37 38.93 30.75
N ALA A 129 -20.69 37.98 30.13
CA ALA A 129 -19.62 38.20 29.17
C ALA A 129 -19.84 37.36 27.91
N ARG A 130 -19.60 37.97 26.75
CA ARG A 130 -19.61 37.29 25.45
C ARG A 130 -18.20 36.81 25.11
N LEU A 131 -18.11 35.56 24.66
CA LEU A 131 -16.88 34.90 24.21
C LEU A 131 -17.09 34.46 22.76
N VAL A 132 -16.07 34.65 21.94
CA VAL A 132 -16.10 34.27 20.52
C VAL A 132 -14.76 33.63 20.21
N ALA A 133 -14.79 32.48 19.53
CA ALA A 133 -13.59 31.83 19.02
C ALA A 133 -13.83 31.37 17.58
N GLU A 134 -12.77 31.44 16.79
CA GLU A 134 -12.81 31.05 15.38
C GLU A 134 -11.54 30.28 15.02
N ALA A 135 -11.69 29.14 14.37
CA ALA A 135 -10.58 28.40 13.79
C ALA A 135 -10.84 28.05 12.34
N THR A 136 -9.79 28.18 11.52
CA THR A 136 -9.82 27.92 10.09
C THR A 136 -8.75 26.88 9.75
N ARG A 137 -9.15 25.73 9.21
CA ARG A 137 -8.24 24.73 8.64
C ARG A 137 -8.85 24.21 7.35
N ARG A 138 -8.16 24.47 6.25
CA ARG A 138 -8.57 24.08 4.91
C ARG A 138 -7.93 22.74 4.56
N ARG A 139 -8.71 21.75 4.13
CA ARG A 139 -8.16 20.59 3.41
C ARG A 139 -7.79 21.04 2.01
N LEU A 140 -6.51 21.35 1.83
CA LEU A 140 -6.04 22.06 0.65
C LEU A 140 -5.85 21.13 -0.55
N ASN A 141 -5.51 19.86 -0.33
CA ASN A 141 -5.03 18.97 -1.39
C ASN A 141 -5.94 17.76 -1.61
N VAL A 142 -6.04 17.33 -2.86
CA VAL A 142 -6.68 16.06 -3.26
C VAL A 142 -5.64 15.22 -4.01
N GLU A 143 -5.43 14.00 -3.54
CA GLU A 143 -4.60 12.99 -4.17
C GLU A 143 -5.48 11.83 -4.64
N VAL A 144 -5.46 11.54 -5.94
CA VAL A 144 -6.30 10.51 -6.56
C VAL A 144 -5.42 9.46 -7.22
N ALA A 145 -5.57 8.21 -6.82
CA ALA A 145 -5.03 7.05 -7.53
C ALA A 145 -6.12 6.48 -8.43
N MET A 146 -5.96 6.65 -9.75
CA MET A 146 -6.81 5.99 -10.75
C MET A 146 -6.26 4.59 -11.01
N VAL A 147 -6.86 3.58 -10.40
CA VAL A 147 -6.48 2.17 -10.54
C VAL A 147 -7.37 1.54 -11.62
N LEU A 148 -6.79 1.33 -12.79
CA LEU A 148 -7.53 1.10 -14.03
C LEU A 148 -7.14 -0.24 -14.64
N ASP A 149 -8.10 -1.14 -14.77
CA ASP A 149 -7.93 -2.44 -15.40
C ASP A 149 -7.61 -2.30 -16.90
N ASN A 150 -6.54 -2.95 -17.33
CA ASN A 150 -6.21 -3.12 -18.74
C ASN A 150 -5.92 -4.57 -19.11
N SER A 151 -6.61 -5.50 -18.48
CA SER A 151 -6.63 -6.92 -18.84
C SER A 151 -7.31 -7.15 -20.20
N SER A 152 -7.19 -8.37 -20.75
CA SER A 152 -7.70 -8.70 -22.09
C SER A 152 -9.23 -8.63 -22.21
N SER A 153 -9.99 -8.78 -21.11
CA SER A 153 -11.45 -8.62 -21.10
C SER A 153 -11.86 -7.21 -21.55
N MET A 154 -11.04 -6.22 -21.23
CA MET A 154 -11.26 -4.82 -21.62
C MET A 154 -11.14 -4.56 -23.14
N ASN A 155 -10.60 -5.52 -23.92
CA ASN A 155 -10.54 -5.40 -25.37
C ASN A 155 -11.89 -5.71 -26.05
N GLN A 156 -12.89 -6.12 -25.29
CA GLN A 156 -14.22 -6.45 -25.81
C GLN A 156 -15.15 -5.24 -25.74
N GLN A 157 -16.19 -5.22 -26.60
CA GLN A 157 -17.33 -4.30 -26.51
C GLN A 157 -16.96 -2.81 -26.29
N SER A 158 -15.85 -2.34 -26.86
CA SER A 158 -15.35 -0.97 -26.70
C SER A 158 -15.07 -0.55 -25.24
N ARG A 159 -14.92 -1.49 -24.29
CA ARG A 159 -14.72 -1.22 -22.86
C ARG A 159 -13.49 -0.36 -22.61
N MET A 160 -12.33 -0.73 -23.16
CA MET A 160 -11.10 0.05 -23.05
C MET A 160 -11.24 1.45 -23.66
N SER A 161 -11.96 1.60 -24.77
CA SER A 161 -12.19 2.93 -25.37
C SER A 161 -13.04 3.82 -24.46
N ASN A 162 -14.11 3.28 -23.89
CA ASN A 162 -14.98 4.03 -22.98
C ASN A 162 -14.28 4.34 -21.66
N LEU A 163 -13.50 3.39 -21.10
CA LEU A 163 -12.70 3.62 -19.91
C LEU A 163 -11.73 4.79 -20.11
N LYS A 164 -10.99 4.79 -21.23
CA LYS A 164 -10.07 5.88 -21.55
C LYS A 164 -10.80 7.22 -21.68
N GLN A 165 -11.96 7.25 -22.32
CA GLN A 165 -12.75 8.46 -22.44
C GLN A 165 -13.22 8.97 -21.07
N ALA A 166 -13.80 8.09 -20.26
CA ALA A 166 -14.32 8.40 -18.94
C ALA A 166 -13.23 8.88 -17.97
N ALA A 167 -12.09 8.19 -17.93
CA ALA A 167 -10.96 8.57 -17.09
C ALA A 167 -10.31 9.89 -17.55
N ASN A 168 -10.22 10.14 -18.87
CA ASN A 168 -9.77 11.44 -19.39
C ASN A 168 -10.74 12.57 -19.01
N ASN A 169 -12.06 12.34 -19.09
CA ASN A 169 -13.07 13.31 -18.67
C ASN A 169 -12.99 13.60 -17.16
N ALA A 170 -12.79 12.56 -16.33
CA ALA A 170 -12.56 12.75 -14.89
C ALA A 170 -11.30 13.58 -14.62
N ALA A 171 -10.20 13.32 -15.35
CA ALA A 171 -9.00 14.14 -15.25
C ALA A 171 -9.29 15.60 -15.64
N ASP A 172 -10.01 15.85 -16.74
CA ASP A 172 -10.40 17.21 -17.15
C ASP A 172 -11.23 17.93 -16.05
N ILE A 173 -12.15 17.23 -15.38
CA ILE A 173 -12.96 17.79 -14.27
C ILE A 173 -12.09 18.09 -13.04
N LEU A 174 -11.27 17.13 -12.60
CA LEU A 174 -10.39 17.27 -11.43
C LEU A 174 -9.39 18.43 -11.61
N PHE A 175 -8.84 18.56 -12.81
CA PHE A 175 -7.93 19.65 -13.16
C PHE A 175 -8.66 20.94 -13.57
N SER A 176 -10.00 20.96 -13.59
CA SER A 176 -10.80 22.11 -14.02
C SER A 176 -10.43 22.64 -15.40
N ASN A 177 -10.07 21.73 -16.30
CA ASN A 177 -9.55 21.99 -17.64
C ASN A 177 -8.22 22.78 -17.72
N GLU A 178 -7.53 22.99 -16.60
CA GLU A 178 -6.22 23.61 -16.56
C GLU A 178 -5.10 22.59 -16.82
N ASP A 179 -3.96 23.04 -17.36
CA ASP A 179 -2.83 22.14 -17.62
C ASP A 179 -2.16 21.65 -16.34
N SER A 180 -2.25 22.43 -15.26
CA SER A 180 -1.80 22.03 -13.93
C SER A 180 -2.63 22.66 -12.82
N GLN A 181 -2.70 21.99 -11.67
CA GLN A 181 -3.41 22.46 -10.47
C GLN A 181 -2.50 22.29 -9.25
N PRO A 182 -2.26 23.32 -8.43
CA PRO A 182 -1.31 23.22 -7.31
C PRO A 182 -1.73 22.22 -6.22
N ASN A 183 -3.04 21.93 -6.14
CA ASN A 183 -3.67 21.22 -5.05
C ASN A 183 -4.33 19.90 -5.48
N VAL A 184 -4.14 19.49 -6.73
CA VAL A 184 -4.72 18.25 -7.27
C VAL A 184 -3.60 17.43 -7.87
N PHE A 185 -3.43 16.24 -7.31
CA PHE A 185 -2.44 15.27 -7.75
C PHE A 185 -3.18 14.01 -8.16
N VAL A 186 -2.94 13.56 -9.39
CA VAL A 186 -3.54 12.35 -9.92
C VAL A 186 -2.43 11.44 -10.40
N GLY A 187 -2.49 10.18 -9.98
CA GLY A 187 -1.63 9.12 -10.46
C GLY A 187 -2.50 8.06 -11.14
N VAL A 188 -1.87 7.24 -11.98
CA VAL A 188 -2.56 6.19 -12.73
C VAL A 188 -1.83 4.88 -12.52
N VAL A 189 -2.56 3.86 -12.10
CA VAL A 189 -2.10 2.48 -11.93
C VAL A 189 -2.80 1.61 -12.96
N PRO A 190 -2.22 1.41 -14.16
CA PRO A 190 -2.65 0.35 -15.06
C PRO A 190 -2.28 -1.00 -14.46
N PHE A 191 -3.21 -1.95 -14.45
CA PHE A 191 -2.94 -3.29 -13.95
C PHE A 191 -3.52 -4.39 -14.86
N THR A 192 -2.78 -5.50 -14.92
CA THR A 192 -3.19 -6.77 -15.51
C THR A 192 -2.93 -7.87 -14.46
N GLU A 193 -2.32 -8.99 -14.82
CA GLU A 193 -1.72 -9.93 -13.86
C GLU A 193 -0.45 -9.39 -13.17
N PHE A 194 0.13 -8.31 -13.71
CA PHE A 194 1.25 -7.56 -13.17
C PHE A 194 0.96 -6.06 -13.12
N VAL A 195 1.79 -5.33 -12.39
CA VAL A 195 1.91 -3.87 -12.50
C VAL A 195 3.30 -3.53 -13.02
N ASN A 196 3.36 -2.65 -14.02
CA ASN A 196 4.61 -2.14 -14.58
C ASN A 196 5.02 -0.86 -13.84
N VAL A 197 6.15 -0.87 -13.15
CA VAL A 197 6.71 0.28 -12.41
C VAL A 197 7.64 1.15 -13.25
N GLY A 198 7.87 0.80 -14.52
CA GLY A 198 8.73 1.52 -15.44
C GLY A 198 10.20 1.08 -15.38
N THR A 199 10.84 1.02 -16.54
CA THR A 199 12.24 0.57 -16.68
C THR A 199 13.25 1.52 -16.04
N THR A 200 12.88 2.78 -15.81
CA THR A 200 13.72 3.77 -15.12
C THR A 200 13.99 3.37 -13.68
N ASN A 201 13.15 2.53 -13.08
CA ASN A 201 13.30 2.03 -11.71
C ASN A 201 14.23 0.81 -11.59
N ARG A 202 14.93 0.41 -12.68
CA ARG A 202 15.80 -0.79 -12.67
C ARG A 202 16.79 -0.81 -11.52
N ASN A 203 17.35 0.35 -11.17
CA ASN A 203 18.38 0.47 -10.12
C ASN A 203 17.80 1.04 -8.81
N ALA A 204 16.48 1.04 -8.64
CA ALA A 204 15.86 1.57 -7.44
C ALA A 204 16.16 0.68 -6.23
N SER A 205 16.43 1.30 -5.08
CA SER A 205 16.84 0.60 -3.86
C SER A 205 15.74 -0.25 -3.23
N TRP A 206 14.48 -0.04 -3.63
CA TRP A 206 13.33 -0.83 -3.19
C TRP A 206 13.11 -2.10 -4.02
N ILE A 207 13.87 -2.29 -5.11
CA ILE A 207 13.91 -3.54 -5.88
C ILE A 207 15.10 -4.38 -5.42
N ASP A 208 14.91 -5.70 -5.33
CA ASP A 208 15.99 -6.65 -5.07
C ASP A 208 17.03 -6.62 -6.20
N GLN A 209 18.17 -5.99 -5.92
CA GLN A 209 19.30 -5.85 -6.84
C GLN A 209 20.29 -7.02 -6.75
N THR A 210 20.18 -7.87 -5.73
CA THR A 210 21.22 -8.85 -5.36
C THR A 210 20.72 -10.29 -5.36
N GLY A 211 19.41 -10.51 -5.54
CA GLY A 211 18.81 -11.83 -5.46
C GLY A 211 18.72 -12.33 -4.02
N THR A 212 18.61 -11.44 -3.04
CA THR A 212 18.55 -11.80 -1.61
C THR A 212 17.13 -12.05 -1.10
N SER A 213 16.11 -11.57 -1.82
CA SER A 213 14.72 -11.86 -1.48
C SER A 213 14.46 -13.37 -1.52
N PRO A 214 13.67 -13.94 -0.60
CA PRO A 214 13.28 -15.35 -0.67
C PRO A 214 12.60 -15.74 -1.99
N LEU A 215 11.90 -14.80 -2.64
CA LEU A 215 11.24 -15.02 -3.93
C LEU A 215 12.23 -15.11 -5.10
N SER A 216 13.42 -14.52 -4.96
CA SER A 216 14.39 -14.41 -6.05
C SER A 216 14.79 -15.77 -6.63
N ARG A 217 14.89 -16.80 -5.79
CA ARG A 217 15.31 -18.17 -6.17
C ARG A 217 14.17 -19.11 -6.55
N VAL A 218 12.91 -18.71 -6.34
CA VAL A 218 11.77 -19.60 -6.61
C VAL A 218 11.69 -19.91 -8.10
N ASN A 219 11.64 -21.20 -8.44
CA ASN A 219 11.71 -21.77 -9.80
C ASN A 219 13.10 -21.71 -10.47
N PHE A 220 14.18 -21.58 -9.70
CA PHE A 220 15.55 -21.59 -10.22
C PHE A 220 16.48 -22.45 -9.36
N ASP A 221 17.18 -23.37 -10.00
CA ASP A 221 18.15 -24.29 -9.40
C ASP A 221 19.40 -24.45 -10.26
N SER A 222 20.52 -24.79 -9.60
CA SER A 222 21.81 -25.11 -10.20
C SER A 222 22.28 -26.54 -9.91
N ASP A 223 21.71 -27.25 -8.93
CA ASP A 223 22.27 -28.55 -8.47
C ASP A 223 21.75 -29.78 -9.25
N ASP A 224 20.92 -29.54 -10.28
CA ASP A 224 20.21 -30.54 -11.09
C ASP A 224 19.46 -31.59 -10.21
N ASN A 225 19.01 -31.20 -9.00
CA ASN A 225 18.32 -32.07 -8.04
C ASN A 225 17.06 -31.43 -7.45
N SER A 226 15.91 -31.70 -8.08
CA SER A 226 14.56 -31.37 -7.57
C SER A 226 14.22 -31.77 -6.11
N ALA A 227 15.02 -32.60 -5.43
CA ALA A 227 14.81 -32.94 -4.02
C ALA A 227 15.43 -31.92 -3.04
N THR A 228 16.31 -31.03 -3.49
CA THR A 228 16.97 -30.01 -2.65
C THR A 228 16.81 -28.64 -3.27
N ALA A 229 16.07 -27.75 -2.60
CA ALA A 229 15.90 -26.39 -3.09
C ALA A 229 17.23 -25.61 -3.07
N PHE A 230 17.60 -25.00 -4.20
CA PHE A 230 18.71 -24.06 -4.29
C PHE A 230 18.67 -22.97 -3.21
N ALA A 231 19.80 -22.79 -2.51
CA ALA A 231 19.94 -21.81 -1.42
C ALA A 231 20.76 -20.56 -1.80
N GLY A 232 21.28 -20.50 -3.03
CA GLY A 232 22.08 -19.35 -3.49
C GLY A 232 21.22 -18.17 -3.96
N PRO A 233 21.83 -16.97 -4.11
CA PRO A 233 21.14 -15.81 -4.63
C PRO A 233 20.87 -15.95 -6.13
N VAL A 234 19.68 -15.54 -6.57
CA VAL A 234 19.31 -15.48 -7.99
C VAL A 234 18.90 -14.05 -8.34
N ASN A 235 19.82 -13.30 -8.95
CA ASN A 235 19.53 -11.95 -9.40
C ASN A 235 18.75 -11.97 -10.72
N ARG A 236 17.49 -11.52 -10.70
CA ARG A 236 16.62 -11.50 -11.89
C ARG A 236 17.15 -10.58 -13.00
N PHE A 237 17.84 -9.50 -12.65
CA PHE A 237 18.46 -8.63 -13.66
C PHE A 237 19.66 -9.30 -14.35
N ASP A 238 20.41 -10.14 -13.63
CA ASP A 238 21.48 -10.92 -14.25
C ASP A 238 20.91 -11.95 -15.22
N LEU A 239 19.77 -12.58 -14.90
CA LEU A 239 19.08 -13.50 -15.83
C LEU A 239 18.68 -12.79 -17.13
N TYR A 240 18.12 -11.57 -17.06
CA TYR A 240 17.84 -10.75 -18.24
C TYR A 240 19.09 -10.52 -19.09
N SER A 241 20.22 -10.17 -18.46
CA SER A 241 21.49 -9.98 -19.17
C SER A 241 22.02 -11.27 -19.80
N ARG A 242 21.84 -12.42 -19.15
CA ARG A 242 22.29 -13.73 -19.67
C ARG A 242 21.56 -14.16 -20.93
N VAL A 243 20.27 -13.81 -21.06
CA VAL A 243 19.44 -14.14 -22.22
C VAL A 243 19.34 -13.04 -23.29
N GLY A 244 20.08 -11.94 -23.11
CA GLY A 244 20.05 -10.79 -24.03
C GLY A 244 18.71 -10.03 -24.06
N ALA A 245 17.90 -10.12 -23.01
CA ALA A 245 16.62 -9.42 -22.91
C ALA A 245 16.70 -8.21 -21.97
N THR A 246 15.79 -7.25 -22.15
CA THR A 246 15.65 -6.09 -21.26
C THR A 246 14.41 -6.23 -20.39
N TRP A 247 14.55 -5.94 -19.10
CA TRP A 247 13.42 -5.87 -18.18
C TRP A 247 12.45 -4.78 -18.63
N ARG A 248 11.17 -5.11 -18.76
CA ARG A 248 10.12 -4.18 -19.23
C ARG A 248 9.44 -3.36 -18.14
N GLY A 249 9.84 -3.56 -16.89
CA GLY A 249 9.39 -2.75 -15.76
C GLY A 249 8.40 -3.44 -14.83
N CYS A 250 8.06 -4.73 -15.01
CA CYS A 250 7.12 -5.40 -14.12
C CYS A 250 7.78 -5.97 -12.87
N VAL A 251 7.04 -6.01 -11.77
CA VAL A 251 7.49 -6.60 -10.51
C VAL A 251 6.49 -7.66 -10.05
N GLU A 252 6.98 -8.60 -9.26
CA GLU A 252 6.15 -9.59 -8.60
C GLU A 252 5.48 -8.99 -7.37
N ALA A 253 4.37 -9.61 -6.96
CA ALA A 253 3.78 -9.37 -5.65
C ALA A 253 4.85 -9.68 -4.59
N ARG A 254 4.75 -9.04 -3.42
CA ARG A 254 5.62 -9.34 -2.30
C ARG A 254 5.19 -10.65 -1.60
N PRO A 255 6.03 -11.28 -0.77
CA PRO A 255 5.60 -12.40 0.05
C PRO A 255 4.66 -11.94 1.17
N SER A 256 3.75 -12.81 1.61
CA SER A 256 2.93 -12.56 2.79
C SER A 256 3.81 -12.31 4.03
N PRO A 257 3.48 -11.32 4.90
CA PRO A 257 2.28 -10.47 4.89
C PRO A 257 2.45 -9.11 4.16
N HIS A 258 3.49 -8.95 3.34
CA HIS A 258 3.82 -7.69 2.65
C HIS A 258 3.10 -7.52 1.31
N ASP A 259 2.35 -8.53 0.88
CA ASP A 259 1.50 -8.54 -0.30
C ASP A 259 0.25 -7.68 -0.16
N VAL A 260 -0.30 -7.53 1.06
CA VAL A 260 -1.51 -6.73 1.35
C VAL A 260 -1.24 -5.45 2.14
N SER A 261 0.01 -5.19 2.52
CA SER A 261 0.40 -4.06 3.37
C SER A 261 1.32 -3.08 2.65
N ASP A 262 1.32 -1.83 3.11
CA ASP A 262 2.21 -0.77 2.64
C ASP A 262 3.54 -0.73 3.42
N THR A 263 4.07 -1.90 3.80
CA THR A 263 5.34 -1.98 4.51
C THR A 263 6.47 -1.38 3.65
N PRO A 264 7.27 -0.39 4.13
CA PRO A 264 8.37 0.15 3.35
C PRO A 264 9.46 -0.91 3.04
N PRO A 265 10.00 -0.97 1.81
CA PRO A 265 11.11 -1.86 1.47
C PRO A 265 12.39 -1.54 2.26
N ASP A 266 13.04 -2.57 2.81
CA ASP A 266 14.28 -2.50 3.58
C ASP A 266 15.25 -3.61 3.14
N ILE A 267 16.50 -3.22 2.83
CA ILE A 267 17.56 -4.14 2.42
C ILE A 267 17.97 -5.12 3.52
N ASN A 268 17.75 -4.77 4.79
CA ASN A 268 18.03 -5.64 5.92
C ASN A 268 16.90 -6.66 6.18
N SER A 269 15.77 -6.48 5.50
CA SER A 269 14.58 -7.34 5.56
C SER A 269 14.17 -7.73 4.12
N PRO A 270 14.94 -8.60 3.42
CA PRO A 270 14.82 -8.80 1.97
C PRO A 270 13.45 -9.28 1.46
N GLU A 271 12.60 -9.82 2.34
CA GLU A 271 11.21 -10.15 2.08
C GLU A 271 10.32 -8.92 1.82
N THR A 272 10.75 -7.73 2.23
CA THR A 272 10.03 -6.47 2.00
C THR A 272 10.33 -5.83 0.64
N LEU A 273 11.41 -6.27 -0.02
CA LEU A 273 11.84 -5.78 -1.33
C LEU A 273 10.94 -6.30 -2.44
N PHE A 274 10.77 -5.51 -3.49
CA PHE A 274 10.11 -5.96 -4.71
C PHE A 274 11.08 -6.75 -5.58
N VAL A 275 10.63 -7.87 -6.15
CA VAL A 275 11.44 -8.66 -7.10
C VAL A 275 11.02 -8.30 -8.51
N ALA A 276 12.00 -8.01 -9.38
CA ALA A 276 11.75 -7.80 -10.79
C ALA A 276 11.15 -9.08 -11.39
N SER A 277 10.01 -8.96 -12.07
CA SER A 277 9.37 -10.10 -12.72
C SER A 277 10.34 -10.73 -13.71
N PHE A 278 10.47 -12.05 -13.68
CA PHE A 278 11.14 -12.81 -14.72
C PHE A 278 10.39 -14.14 -14.83
N ALA A 279 9.57 -14.28 -15.87
CA ALA A 279 8.85 -15.52 -16.12
C ALA A 279 9.87 -16.63 -16.48
N PRO A 280 10.02 -17.68 -15.66
CA PRO A 280 10.92 -18.79 -15.97
C PRO A 280 10.56 -19.40 -17.32
N ASP A 281 11.58 -19.89 -18.02
CA ASP A 281 11.40 -20.71 -19.20
C ASP A 281 10.82 -22.07 -18.81
N GLU A 282 9.72 -22.46 -19.46
CA GLU A 282 9.00 -23.70 -19.20
C GLU A 282 9.50 -24.87 -20.07
N PRO A 283 9.29 -26.14 -19.66
CA PRO A 283 9.87 -27.29 -20.34
C PRO A 283 9.49 -27.48 -21.82
N ASP A 284 10.38 -28.10 -22.59
CA ASP A 284 10.26 -28.50 -24.00
C ASP A 284 9.26 -29.67 -24.24
N THR A 285 8.33 -29.91 -23.31
CA THR A 285 7.44 -31.06 -23.34
C THR A 285 6.35 -30.91 -24.39
N ARG A 286 6.16 -31.96 -25.20
CA ARG A 286 5.14 -32.03 -26.24
C ARG A 286 4.13 -33.13 -25.99
N ASP A 287 2.86 -32.85 -26.30
CA ASP A 287 1.79 -33.85 -26.25
C ASP A 287 1.92 -34.88 -27.39
N ASN A 288 1.07 -35.91 -27.36
CA ASN A 288 1.03 -36.97 -28.39
C ASN A 288 0.69 -36.46 -29.80
N ARG A 289 0.32 -35.18 -29.96
CA ARG A 289 0.03 -34.51 -31.24
C ARG A 289 1.16 -33.56 -31.64
N GLY A 290 2.26 -33.52 -30.89
CA GLY A 290 3.41 -32.67 -31.15
C GLY A 290 3.19 -31.20 -30.82
N ARG A 291 2.19 -30.87 -29.97
CA ARG A 291 1.94 -29.50 -29.49
C ARG A 291 2.67 -29.28 -28.17
N ASP A 292 3.21 -28.08 -27.98
CA ASP A 292 3.85 -27.72 -26.72
C ASP A 292 2.81 -27.73 -25.58
N VAL A 293 3.16 -28.38 -24.48
CA VAL A 293 2.31 -28.48 -23.27
C VAL A 293 2.36 -27.19 -22.47
N PHE A 294 3.51 -26.53 -22.50
CA PHE A 294 3.81 -25.31 -21.77
C PHE A 294 3.76 -24.08 -22.69
N GLY A 295 3.27 -22.97 -22.16
CA GLY A 295 2.95 -21.77 -22.94
C GLY A 295 4.11 -20.78 -23.04
N ASN A 296 5.07 -20.84 -22.12
CA ASN A 296 6.24 -19.96 -22.05
C ASN A 296 7.55 -20.75 -22.14
N ASN A 297 7.63 -21.64 -23.13
CA ASN A 297 8.88 -22.29 -23.51
C ASN A 297 9.57 -21.46 -24.61
N TYR A 298 10.70 -20.83 -24.28
CA TYR A 298 11.45 -19.94 -25.16
C TYR A 298 12.96 -20.23 -25.22
N LEU A 299 13.48 -21.16 -24.41
CA LEU A 299 14.84 -21.67 -24.44
C LEU A 299 14.81 -23.19 -24.48
N SER A 300 15.83 -23.80 -25.08
CA SER A 300 15.94 -25.26 -24.96
C SER A 300 16.31 -25.65 -23.53
N ASP A 301 15.67 -26.69 -23.00
CA ASP A 301 15.99 -27.32 -21.70
C ASP A 301 17.44 -27.82 -21.60
N THR A 302 18.09 -27.99 -22.76
CA THR A 302 19.49 -28.43 -22.88
C THR A 302 20.39 -27.37 -23.54
N GLY A 303 19.88 -26.15 -23.71
CA GLY A 303 20.58 -25.02 -24.34
C GLY A 303 21.50 -24.23 -23.40
N GLY A 304 21.98 -23.08 -23.87
CA GLY A 304 22.88 -22.22 -23.10
C GLY A 304 24.18 -22.93 -22.70
N THR A 305 24.49 -22.92 -21.41
CA THR A 305 25.59 -23.72 -20.85
C THR A 305 25.15 -25.08 -20.32
N CYS A 306 23.84 -25.38 -20.31
CA CYS A 306 23.31 -26.69 -19.91
C CYS A 306 23.60 -27.81 -20.90
N VAL A 307 24.38 -27.55 -21.98
CA VAL A 307 24.62 -28.45 -23.12
C VAL A 307 24.70 -29.89 -22.64
N GLN A 308 23.57 -30.58 -22.78
CA GLN A 308 23.49 -31.98 -22.40
C GLN A 308 24.35 -32.71 -23.42
N PRO A 309 25.26 -33.55 -22.96
CA PRO A 309 26.00 -34.41 -23.86
C PRO A 309 25.04 -35.41 -24.50
N ALA A 310 24.99 -35.41 -25.82
CA ALA A 310 24.19 -36.38 -26.58
C ALA A 310 24.74 -37.81 -26.38
N GLY A 311 24.25 -38.53 -25.37
CA GLY A 311 24.53 -39.96 -25.16
C GLY A 311 25.05 -40.31 -23.77
N ALA A 312 25.34 -41.60 -23.57
CA ALA A 312 26.04 -42.13 -22.38
C ALA A 312 27.34 -41.37 -22.10
N GLY A 313 27.93 -41.45 -20.91
CA GLY A 313 29.21 -40.79 -20.64
C GLY A 313 29.55 -40.70 -19.15
N SER A 314 30.63 -40.02 -18.81
CA SER A 314 31.10 -39.91 -17.41
C SER A 314 31.08 -38.47 -16.92
N CYS A 315 30.52 -38.25 -15.73
CA CYS A 315 30.57 -36.98 -15.02
C CYS A 315 31.58 -37.05 -13.87
N ARG A 316 32.33 -35.97 -13.71
CA ARG A 316 33.12 -35.67 -12.52
C ARG A 316 32.58 -34.39 -11.91
N TRP A 317 31.97 -34.49 -10.73
CA TRP A 317 31.38 -33.39 -9.99
C TRP A 317 32.23 -33.10 -8.74
N VAL A 318 32.52 -31.82 -8.48
CA VAL A 318 33.38 -31.37 -7.40
C VAL A 318 32.71 -30.22 -6.66
N GLU A 319 32.40 -30.42 -5.39
CA GLU A 319 31.94 -29.39 -4.47
C GLU A 319 33.06 -29.03 -3.51
N THR A 320 33.25 -27.72 -3.29
CA THR A 320 34.19 -27.19 -2.30
C THR A 320 33.45 -26.27 -1.34
N ARG A 321 33.49 -26.58 -0.05
CA ARG A 321 32.92 -25.79 1.04
C ARG A 321 34.02 -25.25 1.92
N THR A 322 33.98 -23.96 2.23
CA THR A 322 35.00 -23.29 3.05
C THR A 322 34.48 -22.98 4.46
N GLN A 323 35.40 -22.65 5.38
CA GLN A 323 35.10 -22.35 6.79
C GLN A 323 34.34 -23.46 7.50
N CYS A 324 34.81 -24.69 7.32
CA CYS A 324 34.23 -25.86 7.96
C CYS A 324 34.83 -26.11 9.36
N ASP A 325 34.01 -26.60 10.27
CA ASP A 325 34.41 -27.07 11.60
C ASP A 325 34.82 -28.56 11.60
N ARG A 326 35.14 -29.12 12.77
CA ARG A 326 35.52 -30.54 12.92
C ARG A 326 34.39 -31.53 12.68
N ASN A 327 33.14 -31.06 12.69
CA ASN A 327 31.94 -31.87 12.51
C ASN A 327 31.38 -31.76 11.09
N GLY A 328 32.07 -31.05 10.19
CA GLY A 328 31.66 -30.85 8.80
C GLY A 328 30.57 -29.80 8.60
N ARG A 329 30.32 -28.93 9.59
CA ARG A 329 29.48 -27.75 9.42
C ARG A 329 30.31 -26.64 8.81
N CYS A 330 29.84 -26.04 7.72
CA CYS A 330 30.57 -25.01 6.98
C CYS A 330 29.73 -23.75 6.88
N ASP A 331 30.34 -22.62 7.24
CA ASP A 331 29.69 -21.29 7.24
C ASP A 331 30.25 -20.37 6.12
N GLY A 332 31.18 -20.88 5.30
CA GLY A 332 31.83 -20.14 4.21
C GLY A 332 31.19 -20.36 2.84
N SER A 333 31.89 -19.95 1.79
CA SER A 333 31.43 -20.13 0.41
C SER A 333 31.39 -21.60 0.01
N THR A 334 30.40 -21.95 -0.81
CA THR A 334 30.28 -23.23 -1.50
C THR A 334 30.45 -22.99 -3.00
N THR A 335 31.35 -23.73 -3.64
CA THR A 335 31.56 -23.67 -5.09
C THR A 335 31.43 -25.07 -5.68
N VAL A 336 30.77 -25.17 -6.83
CA VAL A 336 30.58 -26.41 -7.58
C VAL A 336 31.25 -26.29 -8.94
N SER A 337 31.91 -27.36 -9.36
CA SER A 337 32.41 -27.52 -10.72
C SER A 337 32.18 -28.95 -11.17
N ALA A 338 31.64 -29.12 -12.35
CA ALA A 338 31.41 -30.42 -12.97
C ALA A 338 32.08 -30.46 -14.34
N THR A 339 32.54 -31.65 -14.73
CA THR A 339 33.04 -31.95 -16.06
C THR A 339 32.35 -33.20 -16.56
N TYR A 340 31.59 -33.07 -17.63
CA TYR A 340 31.08 -34.20 -18.37
C TYR A 340 32.04 -34.62 -19.48
N THR A 341 32.21 -35.92 -19.70
CA THR A 341 32.93 -36.50 -20.84
C THR A 341 32.01 -37.45 -21.63
N ALA A 342 31.78 -37.13 -22.90
CA ALA A 342 30.96 -37.92 -23.82
C ALA A 342 31.69 -39.17 -24.35
N PRO A 343 30.99 -40.15 -24.96
CA PRO A 343 31.60 -41.39 -25.45
C PRO A 343 32.61 -41.13 -26.58
N ASN A 344 32.41 -40.03 -27.30
CA ASN A 344 33.32 -39.54 -28.34
C ASN A 344 34.54 -38.78 -27.77
N GLY A 345 34.66 -38.68 -26.44
CA GLY A 345 35.77 -38.02 -25.75
C GLY A 345 35.66 -36.50 -25.60
N MET A 346 34.59 -35.87 -26.09
CA MET A 346 34.38 -34.43 -25.87
C MET A 346 34.04 -34.13 -24.42
N THR A 347 34.61 -33.06 -23.88
CA THR A 347 34.39 -32.63 -22.50
C THR A 347 33.69 -31.28 -22.40
N THR A 348 32.65 -31.20 -21.58
CA THR A 348 31.95 -29.95 -21.21
C THR A 348 32.21 -29.69 -19.73
N THR A 349 32.59 -28.47 -19.34
CA THR A 349 32.85 -28.10 -17.94
C THR A 349 31.99 -26.90 -17.54
N GLY A 350 31.41 -26.95 -16.34
CA GLY A 350 30.53 -25.94 -15.77
C GLY A 350 30.03 -26.42 -14.40
N ALA A 351 29.44 -25.57 -13.56
CA ALA A 351 28.90 -26.04 -12.29
C ALA A 351 27.77 -27.08 -12.48
N ASP A 352 27.01 -26.91 -13.57
CA ASP A 352 25.71 -27.58 -13.79
C ASP A 352 25.69 -28.42 -15.09
N VAL A 353 26.87 -28.78 -15.61
CA VAL A 353 26.95 -29.60 -16.85
C VAL A 353 26.59 -31.06 -16.61
N CYS A 354 26.65 -31.53 -15.36
CA CYS A 354 26.23 -32.86 -14.93
C CYS A 354 26.25 -32.97 -13.39
N SER A 355 25.41 -33.83 -12.81
CA SER A 355 25.39 -34.15 -11.37
C SER A 355 25.38 -35.65 -11.11
N CYS A 356 26.08 -36.10 -10.05
CA CYS A 356 26.10 -37.50 -9.64
C CYS A 356 25.04 -37.84 -8.57
N SER A 357 24.14 -36.91 -8.26
CA SER A 357 23.14 -36.97 -7.19
C SER A 357 21.71 -37.32 -7.66
N ALA A 358 21.46 -37.43 -8.96
CA ALA A 358 20.14 -37.82 -9.45
C ALA A 358 19.87 -39.32 -9.24
N THR A 359 19.12 -39.68 -8.20
CA THR A 359 18.19 -40.81 -8.29
C THR A 359 16.79 -40.27 -8.57
N PRO A 360 16.37 -40.13 -9.84
CA PRO A 360 14.96 -40.16 -10.16
C PRO A 360 14.48 -41.56 -9.80
N SER A 361 13.45 -41.64 -8.99
CA SER A 361 12.73 -42.86 -8.66
C SER A 361 12.54 -43.75 -9.89
N GLY A 362 13.26 -44.88 -9.96
CA GLY A 362 12.81 -46.05 -10.71
C GLY A 362 13.58 -46.52 -11.95
N SER A 363 14.68 -45.89 -12.40
CA SER A 363 15.48 -46.48 -13.49
C SER A 363 16.99 -46.35 -13.26
N GLY A 364 17.70 -47.47 -13.17
CA GLY A 364 19.16 -47.54 -12.89
C GLY A 364 20.05 -46.98 -14.01
N ARG A 365 19.92 -45.70 -14.31
CA ARG A 365 20.58 -44.98 -15.42
C ARG A 365 21.88 -44.26 -15.03
N VAL A 366 22.07 -43.93 -13.74
CA VAL A 366 23.29 -43.31 -13.21
C VAL A 366 23.98 -44.31 -12.29
N THR A 367 25.26 -44.59 -12.57
CA THR A 367 26.10 -45.45 -11.72
C THR A 367 27.20 -44.61 -11.10
N ILE A 368 27.24 -44.51 -9.78
CA ILE A 368 28.35 -43.85 -9.07
C ILE A 368 29.59 -44.73 -9.22
N THR A 369 30.66 -44.17 -9.78
CA THR A 369 31.94 -44.83 -9.99
C THR A 369 33.03 -44.34 -9.04
N GLY A 370 32.78 -43.25 -8.32
CA GLY A 370 33.64 -42.77 -7.23
C GLY A 370 32.96 -41.74 -6.36
N ASP A 371 33.27 -41.76 -5.07
CA ASP A 371 32.90 -40.72 -4.11
C ASP A 371 34.04 -40.59 -3.12
N SER A 372 34.57 -39.39 -2.98
CA SER A 372 35.69 -39.10 -2.09
C SER A 372 35.54 -37.71 -1.51
N THR A 373 35.93 -37.57 -0.24
CA THR A 373 35.98 -36.26 0.43
C THR A 373 37.39 -36.05 0.94
N SER A 374 37.93 -34.87 0.66
CA SER A 374 39.22 -34.42 1.20
C SER A 374 39.02 -33.17 2.05
N GLU A 375 39.83 -33.05 3.09
CA GLU A 375 39.82 -31.90 4.00
C GLU A 375 41.19 -31.23 3.99
N THR A 376 41.22 -29.90 3.90
CA THR A 376 42.43 -29.10 4.11
C THR A 376 42.17 -28.02 5.16
N GLY A 377 43.22 -27.55 5.85
CA GLY A 377 43.11 -26.52 6.88
C GLY A 377 43.02 -27.05 8.33
N ARG A 378 42.78 -26.14 9.28
CA ARG A 378 42.73 -26.44 10.72
C ARG A 378 41.68 -25.57 11.42
N GLY A 379 41.14 -26.06 12.54
CA GLY A 379 40.12 -25.33 13.32
C GLY A 379 38.82 -25.14 12.52
N SER A 380 38.21 -23.96 12.62
CA SER A 380 37.01 -23.57 11.85
C SER A 380 37.31 -22.97 10.48
N ASN A 381 38.57 -23.02 10.03
CA ASN A 381 39.00 -22.57 8.71
C ASN A 381 39.35 -23.77 7.80
N ARG A 382 38.59 -24.86 7.92
CA ARG A 382 38.77 -26.04 7.06
C ARG A 382 38.07 -25.80 5.72
N THR A 383 38.58 -26.45 4.70
CA THR A 383 37.94 -26.56 3.39
C THR A 383 37.67 -28.02 3.13
N LEU A 384 36.40 -28.36 2.92
CA LEU A 384 35.95 -29.69 2.52
C LEU A 384 35.73 -29.70 1.02
N THR A 385 36.39 -30.62 0.33
CA THR A 385 36.18 -30.85 -1.10
C THR A 385 35.69 -32.26 -1.32
N ARG A 386 34.42 -32.40 -1.75
CA ARG A 386 33.83 -33.67 -2.17
C ARG A 386 33.94 -33.80 -3.68
N THR A 387 34.53 -34.89 -4.15
CA THR A 387 34.60 -35.25 -5.57
C THR A 387 33.82 -36.53 -5.80
N MET A 388 32.81 -36.45 -6.66
CA MET A 388 32.03 -37.58 -7.12
C MET A 388 32.29 -37.84 -8.60
N SER A 389 32.32 -39.11 -8.98
CA SER A 389 32.38 -39.57 -10.35
C SER A 389 31.23 -40.53 -10.60
N CYS A 390 30.57 -40.39 -11.74
CA CYS A 390 29.47 -41.26 -12.12
C CYS A 390 29.41 -41.45 -13.64
N THR A 391 28.72 -42.49 -14.08
CA THR A 391 28.48 -42.78 -15.50
C THR A 391 26.98 -42.86 -15.80
N TYR A 392 26.59 -42.36 -16.97
CA TYR A 392 25.22 -42.43 -17.49
C TYR A 392 25.12 -43.54 -18.53
N SER A 393 24.10 -44.39 -18.42
CA SER A 393 23.87 -45.51 -19.34
C SER A 393 23.04 -45.14 -20.57
N ALA A 394 22.55 -43.90 -20.66
CA ALA A 394 21.79 -43.35 -21.78
C ALA A 394 21.97 -41.81 -21.82
N ALA A 395 21.56 -41.16 -22.90
CA ALA A 395 21.43 -39.70 -22.92
C ALA A 395 20.49 -39.25 -21.78
N MET A 396 20.78 -38.11 -21.16
CA MET A 396 19.89 -37.41 -20.21
C MET A 396 18.67 -36.81 -20.95
N ALA A 397 18.00 -37.62 -21.76
CA ALA A 397 16.92 -37.18 -22.64
C ALA A 397 15.57 -37.03 -21.93
N ASP A 398 15.44 -37.51 -20.69
CA ASP A 398 14.20 -37.45 -19.90
C ASP A 398 14.48 -36.70 -18.58
N LEU A 399 14.82 -35.42 -18.64
CA LEU A 399 14.77 -34.58 -17.43
C LEU A 399 13.30 -34.53 -16.96
N PRO A 400 13.03 -34.74 -15.66
CA PRO A 400 11.70 -34.44 -15.13
C PRO A 400 11.35 -32.99 -15.49
N GLU A 401 10.09 -32.72 -15.83
CA GLU A 401 9.62 -31.38 -16.22
C GLU A 401 10.01 -30.31 -15.18
N ARG A 402 10.00 -30.67 -13.89
CA ARG A 402 10.39 -29.79 -12.78
C ARG A 402 11.86 -29.37 -12.89
N GLU A 403 12.72 -30.35 -13.16
CA GLU A 403 14.15 -30.14 -13.33
C GLU A 403 14.43 -29.29 -14.57
N ALA A 404 13.84 -29.64 -15.71
CA ALA A 404 13.98 -28.89 -16.95
C ALA A 404 13.65 -27.39 -16.80
N GLN A 405 12.62 -27.05 -15.99
CA GLN A 405 12.22 -25.68 -15.73
C GLN A 405 13.23 -24.90 -14.88
N GLU A 406 13.76 -25.51 -13.82
CA GLU A 406 14.51 -24.81 -12.78
C GLU A 406 15.95 -24.48 -13.18
N ARG A 407 16.51 -25.19 -14.17
CA ARG A 407 17.93 -25.09 -14.52
C ARG A 407 18.41 -23.68 -14.89
N LEU A 408 19.30 -23.13 -14.08
CA LEU A 408 19.92 -21.81 -14.30
C LEU A 408 20.87 -21.77 -15.49
N CYS A 409 21.49 -22.90 -15.84
CA CYS A 409 22.48 -22.98 -16.91
C CYS A 409 21.91 -22.67 -18.31
N LYS A 410 20.58 -22.76 -18.51
CA LYS A 410 19.94 -22.61 -19.84
C LYS A 410 19.87 -21.15 -20.26
N TYR A 411 19.83 -20.25 -19.28
CA TYR A 411 19.82 -18.82 -19.50
C TYR A 411 21.19 -18.28 -19.94
N GLN A 412 22.29 -18.96 -19.60
CA GLN A 412 23.65 -18.46 -19.82
C GLN A 412 24.03 -18.45 -21.32
N GLY A 413 24.19 -17.26 -21.89
CA GLY A 413 24.59 -17.09 -23.30
C GLY A 413 23.48 -17.41 -24.29
N ALA A 414 22.24 -17.51 -23.82
CA ALA A 414 21.08 -17.71 -24.65
C ALA A 414 20.59 -16.39 -25.27
N THR A 415 19.77 -16.49 -26.30
CA THR A 415 19.11 -15.33 -26.92
C THR A 415 17.63 -15.62 -27.03
N VAL A 416 16.79 -14.83 -26.37
CA VAL A 416 15.34 -14.90 -26.58
C VAL A 416 15.02 -14.36 -27.97
N SER A 417 14.47 -15.21 -28.83
CA SER A 417 14.20 -14.89 -30.24
C SER A 417 12.72 -14.62 -30.55
N ASN A 418 11.82 -14.94 -29.61
CA ASN A 418 10.38 -14.74 -29.75
C ASN A 418 9.93 -13.51 -28.95
N ASN A 419 9.01 -12.73 -29.52
CA ASN A 419 8.40 -11.58 -28.83
C ASN A 419 7.10 -11.96 -28.08
N ARG A 420 6.58 -13.19 -28.27
CA ARG A 420 5.36 -13.70 -27.63
C ARG A 420 5.64 -14.51 -26.36
N GLU A 421 6.79 -15.19 -26.33
CA GLU A 421 7.30 -15.90 -25.16
C GLU A 421 8.54 -15.21 -24.62
N GLY A 422 8.88 -15.44 -23.37
CA GLY A 422 10.09 -14.89 -22.76
C GLY A 422 9.90 -14.40 -21.33
N PRO A 423 10.96 -13.84 -20.75
CA PRO A 423 10.96 -13.42 -19.34
C PRO A 423 10.03 -12.24 -19.04
N ASN A 424 9.59 -11.50 -20.07
CA ASN A 424 8.60 -10.42 -19.94
C ASN A 424 7.20 -10.81 -20.44
N MET A 425 6.89 -12.10 -20.57
CA MET A 425 5.54 -12.56 -20.95
C MET A 425 4.50 -11.84 -20.08
N ASP A 426 3.46 -11.33 -20.73
CA ASP A 426 2.31 -10.66 -20.13
C ASP A 426 2.58 -9.41 -19.26
N CYS A 427 3.82 -8.92 -19.20
CA CYS A 427 4.14 -7.62 -18.60
C CYS A 427 3.46 -6.47 -19.40
N PRO A 428 2.56 -5.68 -18.79
CA PRO A 428 1.86 -4.61 -19.48
C PRO A 428 2.81 -3.53 -19.99
N ILE A 429 2.43 -2.85 -21.08
CA ILE A 429 3.23 -1.77 -21.69
C ILE A 429 3.13 -0.48 -20.87
N ALA A 430 1.94 -0.19 -20.33
CA ALA A 430 1.70 1.03 -19.59
C ALA A 430 2.24 0.90 -18.16
N ALA A 431 3.36 1.57 -17.89
CA ALA A 431 3.86 1.76 -16.54
C ALA A 431 2.94 2.63 -15.67
N VAL A 432 3.06 2.52 -14.36
CA VAL A 432 2.47 3.43 -13.38
C VAL A 432 2.92 4.87 -13.69
N LEU A 433 1.98 5.80 -13.56
CA LEU A 433 2.27 7.22 -13.47
C LEU A 433 2.14 7.62 -12.00
N PRO A 434 3.25 7.97 -11.33
CA PRO A 434 3.19 8.50 -9.96
C PRO A 434 2.34 9.77 -9.87
N LEU A 435 1.93 10.13 -8.65
CA LEU A 435 1.10 11.32 -8.41
C LEU A 435 1.74 12.56 -9.04
N THR A 436 0.99 13.23 -9.91
CA THR A 436 1.43 14.44 -10.59
C THR A 436 0.30 15.45 -10.67
N ASN A 437 0.68 16.72 -10.68
CA ASN A 437 -0.23 17.83 -10.91
C ASN A 437 -0.30 18.25 -12.39
N GLN A 438 0.24 17.44 -13.30
CA GLN A 438 0.28 17.74 -14.74
C GLN A 438 -0.83 16.96 -15.46
N ARG A 439 -1.89 17.66 -15.87
CA ARG A 439 -3.06 17.06 -16.53
C ARG A 439 -2.66 16.26 -17.77
N GLN A 440 -1.78 16.81 -18.60
CA GLN A 440 -1.41 16.16 -19.86
C GLN A 440 -0.64 14.85 -19.65
N SER A 441 0.15 14.73 -18.57
CA SER A 441 0.84 13.49 -18.22
C SER A 441 -0.16 12.39 -17.84
N VAL A 442 -1.20 12.74 -17.07
CA VAL A 442 -2.30 11.84 -16.68
C VAL A 442 -3.05 11.34 -17.92
N LYS A 443 -3.49 12.26 -18.78
CA LYS A 443 -4.21 11.92 -20.03
C LYS A 443 -3.36 11.10 -20.99
N GLY A 444 -2.07 11.45 -21.12
CA GLY A 444 -1.10 10.70 -21.91
C GLY A 444 -0.96 9.26 -21.42
N ARG A 445 -0.89 9.05 -20.10
CA ARG A 445 -0.82 7.71 -19.52
C ARG A 445 -2.07 6.89 -19.79
N ILE A 446 -3.26 7.46 -19.54
CA ILE A 446 -4.54 6.80 -19.79
C ILE A 446 -4.64 6.39 -21.27
N THR A 447 -4.27 7.28 -22.18
CA THR A 447 -4.32 7.02 -23.63
C THR A 447 -3.39 5.88 -24.05
N ALA A 448 -2.24 5.73 -23.39
CA ALA A 448 -1.23 4.70 -23.68
C ALA A 448 -1.60 3.29 -23.18
N MET A 449 -2.67 3.14 -22.39
CA MET A 449 -3.10 1.83 -21.88
C MET A 449 -3.54 0.91 -23.02
N VAL A 450 -3.18 -0.37 -22.96
CA VAL A 450 -3.58 -1.39 -23.95
C VAL A 450 -4.06 -2.61 -23.19
N ALA A 451 -5.20 -3.16 -23.63
CA ALA A 451 -5.78 -4.37 -23.06
C ALA A 451 -4.91 -5.60 -23.37
N ASN A 452 -4.38 -6.28 -22.35
CA ASN A 452 -3.60 -7.52 -22.48
C ASN A 452 -3.55 -8.30 -21.15
N GLY A 453 -3.27 -9.60 -21.20
CA GLY A 453 -3.11 -10.44 -20.01
C GLY A 453 -4.43 -10.75 -19.29
N TYR A 454 -4.29 -11.33 -18.11
CA TYR A 454 -5.33 -11.67 -17.15
C TYR A 454 -5.57 -10.53 -16.16
N THR A 455 -6.55 -10.73 -15.29
CA THR A 455 -7.06 -9.73 -14.37
C THR A 455 -6.65 -10.08 -12.95
N ASN A 456 -5.83 -9.24 -12.32
CA ASN A 456 -5.42 -9.37 -10.93
C ASN A 456 -5.70 -8.07 -10.17
N ILE A 457 -6.95 -7.94 -9.71
CA ILE A 457 -7.51 -6.76 -9.03
C ILE A 457 -6.73 -6.45 -7.76
N HIS A 458 -6.23 -7.47 -7.06
CA HIS A 458 -5.37 -7.28 -5.90
C HIS A 458 -4.12 -6.46 -6.26
N GLN A 459 -3.45 -6.76 -7.39
CA GLN A 459 -2.28 -5.97 -7.80
C GLN A 459 -2.64 -4.53 -8.15
N GLY A 460 -3.80 -4.29 -8.74
CA GLY A 460 -4.33 -2.94 -8.88
C GLY A 460 -4.49 -2.24 -7.53
N ALA A 461 -5.21 -2.87 -6.60
CA ALA A 461 -5.54 -2.30 -5.30
C ALA A 461 -4.29 -1.99 -4.46
N ILE A 462 -3.32 -2.91 -4.39
CA ILE A 462 -2.11 -2.71 -3.58
C ILE A 462 -1.21 -1.63 -4.17
N TRP A 463 -1.10 -1.53 -5.49
CA TRP A 463 -0.35 -0.44 -6.13
C TRP A 463 -1.07 0.91 -6.03
N GLY A 464 -2.41 0.91 -6.02
CA GLY A 464 -3.20 2.08 -5.66
C GLY A 464 -2.95 2.53 -4.21
N PHE A 465 -2.77 1.58 -3.30
CA PHE A 465 -2.44 1.87 -1.90
C PHE A 465 -1.03 2.46 -1.79
N HIS A 466 -0.03 1.83 -2.41
CA HIS A 466 1.35 2.37 -2.49
C HIS A 466 1.40 3.77 -3.08
N MET A 467 0.59 4.06 -4.11
CA MET A 467 0.53 5.38 -4.74
C MET A 467 0.05 6.50 -3.81
N LEU A 468 -0.80 6.16 -2.84
CA LEU A 468 -1.33 7.11 -1.86
C LEU A 468 -0.54 7.10 -0.54
N SER A 469 0.56 6.35 -0.49
CA SER A 469 1.51 6.31 0.62
C SER A 469 2.67 7.27 0.42
N PRO A 470 3.21 7.87 1.50
CA PRO A 470 4.50 8.57 1.43
C PRO A 470 5.72 7.63 1.32
N ALA A 471 5.54 6.32 1.51
CA ALA A 471 6.63 5.35 1.51
C ALA A 471 7.07 4.96 0.09
N ALA A 472 8.30 4.45 -0.04
CA ALA A 472 8.72 3.79 -1.27
C ALA A 472 7.78 2.59 -1.55
N PRO A 473 7.43 2.32 -2.82
CA PRO A 473 8.14 2.72 -4.04
C PRO A 473 7.70 4.05 -4.67
N LEU A 474 6.54 4.60 -4.29
CA LEU A 474 5.96 5.82 -4.86
C LEU A 474 5.88 6.90 -3.78
N THR A 475 6.90 7.75 -3.70
CA THR A 475 7.08 8.68 -2.55
C THR A 475 6.41 10.05 -2.75
N GLU A 476 5.61 10.21 -3.81
CA GLU A 476 5.00 11.49 -4.17
C GLU A 476 3.83 11.89 -3.28
N ALA A 477 3.20 10.93 -2.58
CA ALA A 477 2.05 11.22 -1.74
C ALA A 477 2.47 11.93 -0.45
N THR A 478 1.62 12.83 0.03
CA THR A 478 1.78 13.43 1.35
C THR A 478 1.55 12.39 2.46
N PRO A 479 2.03 12.61 3.71
CA PRO A 479 1.73 11.72 4.82
C PRO A 479 0.23 11.51 5.05
N TYR A 480 -0.15 10.41 5.72
CA TYR A 480 -1.53 10.15 6.14
C TYR A 480 -1.95 11.14 7.25
N ASP A 481 -2.35 12.33 6.85
CA ASP A 481 -2.86 13.37 7.73
C ASP A 481 -4.26 13.83 7.29
N GLN A 482 -4.86 14.71 8.09
CA GLN A 482 -6.20 15.23 7.79
C GLN A 482 -6.20 16.45 6.85
N ALA A 483 -5.04 16.85 6.30
CA ALA A 483 -4.90 18.01 5.43
C ALA A 483 -5.09 17.66 3.94
N THR A 484 -4.83 16.41 3.55
CA THR A 484 -5.02 15.91 2.18
C THR A 484 -6.16 14.89 2.12
N TYR A 485 -7.02 15.00 1.11
CA TYR A 485 -8.01 13.97 0.80
C TYR A 485 -7.40 12.93 -0.15
N LYS A 486 -7.26 11.69 0.31
CA LYS A 486 -6.67 10.59 -0.45
C LYS A 486 -7.76 9.67 -0.97
N VAL A 487 -7.77 9.45 -2.29
CA VAL A 487 -8.86 8.73 -2.96
C VAL A 487 -8.30 7.69 -3.91
N MET A 488 -8.78 6.45 -3.78
CA MET A 488 -8.54 5.39 -4.74
C MET A 488 -9.80 5.21 -5.59
N ILE A 489 -9.67 5.19 -6.91
CA ILE A 489 -10.73 4.81 -7.84
C ILE A 489 -10.31 3.48 -8.47
N LEU A 490 -10.87 2.39 -7.98
CA LEU A 490 -10.61 1.03 -8.45
C LEU A 490 -11.66 0.62 -9.48
N MET A 491 -11.24 0.46 -10.74
CA MET A 491 -12.12 0.07 -11.84
C MET A 491 -11.66 -1.25 -12.46
N THR A 492 -12.60 -2.15 -12.69
CA THR A 492 -12.43 -3.42 -13.43
C THR A 492 -13.70 -3.78 -14.21
N ASP A 493 -13.58 -4.60 -15.25
CA ASP A 493 -14.73 -5.15 -16.00
C ASP A 493 -15.08 -6.60 -15.65
N GLY A 494 -14.50 -7.14 -14.57
CA GLY A 494 -14.77 -8.52 -14.23
C GLY A 494 -14.03 -9.07 -13.03
N GLU A 495 -13.94 -10.40 -13.03
CA GLU A 495 -13.44 -11.23 -11.94
C GLU A 495 -11.91 -11.28 -11.93
N ASN A 496 -11.32 -11.56 -10.77
CA ASN A 496 -9.95 -12.05 -10.73
C ASN A 496 -9.83 -13.34 -11.55
N THR A 497 -8.93 -13.35 -12.53
CA THR A 497 -8.76 -14.50 -13.42
C THR A 497 -7.38 -15.14 -13.26
N HIS A 498 -7.40 -16.45 -13.03
CA HIS A 498 -6.24 -17.30 -13.17
C HIS A 498 -6.51 -18.28 -14.33
N PRO A 499 -5.52 -18.61 -15.18
CA PRO A 499 -5.68 -19.68 -16.17
C PRO A 499 -6.04 -21.02 -15.50
N SER A 500 -6.37 -22.04 -16.28
CA SER A 500 -6.60 -23.41 -15.84
C SER A 500 -5.81 -24.37 -16.73
N SER A 501 -4.83 -25.07 -16.17
CA SER A 501 -4.15 -26.19 -16.84
C SER A 501 -3.71 -27.24 -15.83
N ASP A 502 -3.50 -28.44 -16.34
CA ASP A 502 -3.02 -29.59 -15.58
C ASP A 502 -1.55 -29.85 -15.94
N THR A 503 -0.65 -29.03 -15.37
CA THR A 503 0.80 -29.18 -15.52
C THR A 503 1.47 -29.14 -14.14
N ILE A 504 2.78 -29.42 -14.08
CA ILE A 504 3.58 -29.32 -12.85
C ILE A 504 3.59 -27.92 -12.21
N ASN A 505 3.19 -26.88 -12.95
CA ASN A 505 3.11 -25.50 -12.44
C ASN A 505 1.73 -25.20 -11.83
N GLY A 506 0.78 -26.12 -11.95
CA GLY A 506 -0.65 -25.80 -11.86
C GLY A 506 -1.08 -25.11 -13.15
N SER A 507 -2.07 -24.24 -13.07
CA SER A 507 -2.43 -23.35 -14.17
C SER A 507 -1.21 -22.60 -14.73
N ALA A 508 -0.77 -22.96 -15.93
CA ALA A 508 0.59 -22.83 -16.48
C ALA A 508 0.94 -21.41 -16.95
N ARG A 509 0.55 -20.37 -16.21
CA ARG A 509 1.10 -19.04 -16.44
C ARG A 509 1.72 -18.49 -15.20
N TYR A 510 2.84 -17.84 -15.42
CA TYR A 510 3.57 -17.10 -14.42
C TYR A 510 2.92 -15.72 -14.26
N VAL A 511 2.33 -15.46 -13.09
CA VAL A 511 1.70 -14.17 -12.77
C VAL A 511 2.47 -13.47 -11.65
N ALA A 512 1.98 -12.34 -11.12
CA ALA A 512 2.66 -11.62 -10.03
C ALA A 512 2.97 -12.48 -8.78
N TYR A 513 2.22 -13.57 -8.55
CA TYR A 513 2.48 -14.51 -7.46
C TYR A 513 3.41 -15.67 -7.85
N GLY A 514 3.97 -15.68 -9.05
CA GLY A 514 4.66 -16.83 -9.63
C GLY A 514 3.69 -17.89 -10.17
N TYR A 515 4.05 -19.16 -10.05
CA TYR A 515 3.18 -20.29 -10.37
C TYR A 515 2.34 -20.70 -9.15
N PRO A 516 1.11 -21.22 -9.32
CA PRO A 516 0.31 -21.79 -8.22
C PRO A 516 1.07 -22.82 -7.38
N SER A 517 1.90 -23.65 -8.02
CA SER A 517 2.75 -24.63 -7.33
C SER A 517 3.74 -24.03 -6.31
N ASN A 518 4.00 -22.72 -6.38
CA ASN A 518 4.85 -22.01 -5.42
C ASN A 518 4.16 -21.75 -4.07
N GLY A 519 2.85 -22.02 -3.94
CA GLY A 519 2.12 -21.94 -2.66
C GLY A 519 1.95 -20.52 -2.13
N ARG A 520 1.91 -19.53 -3.02
CA ARG A 520 1.68 -18.11 -2.68
C ARG A 520 0.20 -17.71 -2.72
N LEU A 521 -0.62 -18.54 -3.34
CA LEU A 521 -2.08 -18.55 -3.25
C LEU A 521 -2.47 -19.96 -2.75
N ASP A 522 -3.60 -20.09 -2.07
CA ASP A 522 -4.05 -21.36 -1.51
C ASP A 522 -4.75 -22.24 -2.57
N GLY A 523 -4.22 -23.47 -2.69
CA GLY A 523 -4.72 -24.46 -3.64
C GLY A 523 -4.19 -24.30 -5.06
N SER A 524 -4.72 -25.14 -5.96
CA SER A 524 -4.21 -25.28 -7.34
C SER A 524 -5.31 -25.22 -8.40
N ALA A 525 -6.57 -25.14 -7.97
CA ALA A 525 -7.71 -25.06 -8.87
C ALA A 525 -8.08 -23.60 -9.13
N LYS A 526 -8.50 -23.27 -10.35
CA LYS A 526 -8.88 -21.90 -10.74
C LYS A 526 -9.82 -21.22 -9.74
N GLY A 527 -10.83 -21.93 -9.24
CA GLY A 527 -11.80 -21.38 -8.30
C GLY A 527 -11.22 -21.03 -6.93
N SER A 528 -10.27 -21.81 -6.39
CA SER A 528 -9.63 -21.48 -5.12
C SER A 528 -8.67 -20.30 -5.28
N LEU A 529 -7.87 -20.30 -6.36
CA LEU A 529 -6.95 -19.22 -6.69
C LEU A 529 -7.68 -17.88 -6.84
N THR A 530 -8.80 -17.84 -7.56
CA THR A 530 -9.64 -16.64 -7.67
C THR A 530 -10.19 -16.20 -6.30
N ALA A 531 -10.64 -17.13 -5.45
CA ALA A 531 -11.16 -16.80 -4.14
C ALA A 531 -10.09 -16.19 -3.21
N ASP A 532 -8.86 -16.67 -3.27
CA ASP A 532 -7.75 -16.09 -2.49
C ASP A 532 -7.34 -14.73 -3.01
N MET A 533 -7.30 -14.55 -4.34
CA MET A 533 -7.07 -13.22 -4.93
C MET A 533 -8.16 -12.23 -4.50
N ASP A 534 -9.43 -12.67 -4.43
CA ASP A 534 -10.53 -11.85 -3.91
C ASP A 534 -10.32 -11.50 -2.43
N GLN A 535 -9.84 -12.45 -1.62
CA GLN A 535 -9.54 -12.21 -0.21
C GLN A 535 -8.38 -11.23 -0.02
N LEU A 536 -7.26 -11.39 -0.73
CA LEU A 536 -6.13 -10.47 -0.69
C LEU A 536 -6.54 -9.04 -1.13
N THR A 537 -7.45 -8.95 -2.11
CA THR A 537 -8.03 -7.66 -2.53
C THR A 537 -8.78 -7.00 -1.37
N LYS A 538 -9.65 -7.74 -0.67
CA LYS A 538 -10.39 -7.24 0.51
C LYS A 538 -9.46 -6.78 1.62
N ASP A 539 -8.45 -7.59 1.94
CA ASP A 539 -7.47 -7.30 3.00
C ASP A 539 -6.69 -6.01 2.69
N THR A 540 -6.28 -5.84 1.42
CA THR A 540 -5.64 -4.60 0.94
C THR A 540 -6.55 -3.39 1.07
N CYS A 541 -7.82 -3.51 0.65
CA CYS A 541 -8.80 -2.44 0.78
C CYS A 541 -9.04 -2.07 2.24
N ASP A 542 -9.09 -3.05 3.15
CA ASP A 542 -9.24 -2.81 4.59
C ASP A 542 -8.02 -2.09 5.18
N ASN A 543 -6.82 -2.48 4.79
CA ASN A 543 -5.59 -1.79 5.19
C ASN A 543 -5.53 -0.35 4.66
N ALA A 544 -5.94 -0.12 3.41
CA ALA A 544 -6.01 1.22 2.83
C ALA A 544 -7.06 2.12 3.53
N LYS A 545 -8.26 1.58 3.82
CA LYS A 545 -9.31 2.30 4.57
C LYS A 545 -8.86 2.65 5.98
N GLN A 546 -8.08 1.78 6.65
CA GLN A 546 -7.51 2.07 7.97
C GLN A 546 -6.55 3.27 7.96
N GLN A 547 -5.89 3.56 6.83
CA GLN A 547 -5.07 4.77 6.65
C GLN A 547 -5.89 6.02 6.26
N GLY A 548 -7.23 5.92 6.22
CA GLY A 548 -8.12 7.02 5.88
C GLY A 548 -8.27 7.28 4.37
N ILE A 549 -7.92 6.32 3.52
CA ILE A 549 -8.14 6.40 2.07
C ILE A 549 -9.62 6.11 1.77
N THR A 550 -10.25 7.01 1.01
CA THR A 550 -11.59 6.78 0.45
C THR A 550 -11.46 5.97 -0.83
N ILE A 551 -12.16 4.85 -0.93
CA ILE A 551 -12.12 3.93 -2.07
C ILE A 551 -13.45 3.97 -2.80
N PHE A 552 -13.41 4.35 -4.06
CA PHE A 552 -14.49 4.17 -5.03
C PHE A 552 -14.22 2.91 -5.85
N THR A 553 -15.24 2.08 -6.06
CA THR A 553 -15.15 0.90 -6.91
C THR A 553 -16.11 1.01 -8.09
N ILE A 554 -15.67 0.54 -9.25
CA ILE A 554 -16.46 0.51 -10.48
C ILE A 554 -16.32 -0.88 -11.10
N GLY A 555 -17.40 -1.65 -11.08
CA GLY A 555 -17.49 -2.97 -11.73
C GLY A 555 -18.32 -2.89 -13.01
N LEU A 556 -17.66 -2.84 -14.17
CA LEU A 556 -18.31 -2.70 -15.48
C LEU A 556 -18.90 -4.01 -15.99
N ASN A 557 -20.07 -3.92 -16.65
CA ASN A 557 -20.80 -5.05 -17.25
C ASN A 557 -21.01 -6.15 -16.20
N PRO A 558 -22.07 -5.99 -15.41
CA PRO A 558 -22.20 -6.42 -14.03
C PRO A 558 -21.45 -7.71 -13.72
N PRO A 559 -20.44 -7.67 -12.84
CA PRO A 559 -19.63 -8.85 -12.57
C PRO A 559 -20.45 -9.88 -11.78
N ASN A 560 -19.90 -11.09 -11.63
CA ASN A 560 -20.54 -12.14 -10.84
C ASN A 560 -20.75 -11.71 -9.37
N GLN A 561 -21.55 -12.47 -8.61
CA GLN A 561 -21.87 -12.10 -7.24
C GLN A 561 -20.62 -12.00 -6.34
N SER A 562 -19.65 -12.92 -6.46
CA SER A 562 -18.41 -12.89 -5.66
C SER A 562 -17.63 -11.58 -5.86
N THR A 563 -17.49 -11.16 -7.11
CA THR A 563 -16.77 -9.94 -7.49
C THR A 563 -17.55 -8.71 -7.06
N ARG A 564 -18.88 -8.71 -7.18
CA ARG A 564 -19.72 -7.63 -6.63
C ARG A 564 -19.52 -7.49 -5.13
N ASP A 565 -19.60 -8.60 -4.39
CA ASP A 565 -19.41 -8.62 -2.94
C ASP A 565 -18.01 -8.10 -2.56
N MET A 566 -16.97 -8.49 -3.32
CA MET A 566 -15.61 -7.99 -3.13
C MET A 566 -15.49 -6.48 -3.40
N LEU A 567 -16.03 -5.97 -4.51
CA LEU A 567 -15.96 -4.54 -4.86
C LEU A 567 -16.79 -3.68 -3.90
N THR A 568 -17.96 -4.15 -3.47
CA THR A 568 -18.77 -3.50 -2.43
C THR A 568 -18.05 -3.50 -1.07
N HIS A 569 -17.34 -4.57 -0.71
CA HIS A 569 -16.49 -4.59 0.50
C HIS A 569 -15.33 -3.58 0.43
N CYS A 570 -14.71 -3.46 -0.74
CA CYS A 570 -13.62 -2.52 -0.97
C CYS A 570 -14.08 -1.05 -0.90
N ALA A 571 -15.28 -0.75 -1.38
CA ALA A 571 -15.84 0.60 -1.35
C ALA A 571 -15.98 1.13 0.08
N THR A 572 -15.75 2.44 0.27
CA THR A 572 -15.83 3.07 1.59
C THR A 572 -17.26 3.13 2.15
N SER A 573 -18.25 3.28 1.29
CA SER A 573 -19.68 3.17 1.62
C SER A 573 -20.47 2.73 0.39
N SER A 574 -21.78 2.52 0.55
CA SER A 574 -22.70 2.23 -0.55
C SER A 574 -22.87 3.37 -1.58
N ASP A 575 -22.31 4.56 -1.30
CA ASP A 575 -22.27 5.67 -2.25
C ASP A 575 -20.99 5.66 -3.09
N HIS A 576 -20.10 4.68 -2.85
CA HIS A 576 -18.78 4.57 -3.46
C HIS A 576 -18.63 3.33 -4.35
N ASP A 577 -19.63 2.45 -4.44
CA ASP A 577 -19.64 1.32 -5.37
C ASP A 577 -20.60 1.57 -6.55
N PHE A 578 -20.08 1.37 -7.76
CA PHE A 578 -20.83 1.57 -9.00
C PHE A 578 -20.77 0.32 -9.87
N PHE A 579 -21.91 -0.09 -10.42
CA PHE A 579 -22.02 -1.27 -11.28
C PHE A 579 -22.80 -0.95 -12.56
N PRO A 580 -22.19 -0.21 -13.51
CA PRO A 580 -22.83 0.09 -14.79
C PRO A 580 -23.05 -1.18 -15.61
N ASP A 581 -24.20 -1.24 -16.27
CA ASP A 581 -24.54 -2.33 -17.18
C ASP A 581 -23.83 -2.16 -18.52
N GLU A 582 -23.70 -0.91 -18.98
CA GLU A 582 -23.15 -0.60 -20.30
C GLU A 582 -21.86 0.24 -20.21
N PRO A 583 -20.84 -0.02 -21.05
CA PRO A 583 -19.59 0.75 -21.05
C PRO A 583 -19.78 2.25 -21.27
N SER A 584 -20.86 2.68 -21.94
CA SER A 584 -21.17 4.09 -22.16
C SER A 584 -21.46 4.86 -20.87
N GLU A 585 -21.95 4.19 -19.82
CA GLU A 585 -22.31 4.78 -18.53
C GLU A 585 -21.08 5.17 -17.69
N LEU A 586 -19.90 4.65 -18.04
CA LEU A 586 -18.65 5.00 -17.37
C LEU A 586 -18.39 6.50 -17.38
N ASN A 587 -18.75 7.20 -18.46
CA ASN A 587 -18.54 8.64 -18.56
C ASN A 587 -19.27 9.39 -17.44
N ASP A 588 -20.52 9.02 -17.18
CA ASP A 588 -21.36 9.68 -16.17
C ASP A 588 -20.90 9.33 -14.75
N ILE A 589 -20.48 8.09 -14.51
CA ILE A 589 -19.95 7.65 -13.21
C ILE A 589 -18.63 8.36 -12.89
N PHE A 590 -17.66 8.35 -13.80
CA PHE A 590 -16.39 9.04 -13.60
C PHE A 590 -16.59 10.55 -13.47
N ALA A 591 -17.52 11.15 -14.23
CA ALA A 591 -17.88 12.55 -14.07
C ALA A 591 -18.52 12.85 -12.70
N THR A 592 -19.36 11.95 -12.20
CA THR A 592 -19.98 12.04 -10.86
C THR A 592 -18.92 12.00 -9.77
N ILE A 593 -18.04 11.01 -9.78
CA ILE A 593 -16.93 10.88 -8.83
C ILE A 593 -16.05 12.13 -8.89
N ALA A 594 -15.59 12.52 -10.08
CA ALA A 594 -14.74 13.70 -10.25
C ALA A 594 -15.44 14.99 -9.78
N SER A 595 -16.75 15.12 -9.98
CA SER A 595 -17.53 16.27 -9.51
C SER A 595 -17.71 16.26 -8.00
N GLN A 596 -17.89 15.09 -7.36
CA GLN A 596 -17.89 15.00 -5.90
C GLN A 596 -16.55 15.45 -5.32
N LEU A 597 -15.44 14.98 -5.89
CA LEU A 597 -14.09 15.37 -5.49
C LEU A 597 -13.81 16.86 -5.75
N SER A 598 -14.27 17.39 -6.88
CA SER A 598 -14.15 18.81 -7.22
C SER A 598 -15.06 19.68 -6.35
N ASN A 599 -16.25 19.22 -5.97
CA ASN A 599 -17.13 19.93 -5.03
C ASN A 599 -16.56 19.93 -3.61
N LEU A 600 -15.89 18.85 -3.18
CA LEU A 600 -15.09 18.88 -1.95
C LEU A 600 -13.97 19.93 -2.00
N ARG A 601 -13.55 20.32 -3.22
CA ARG A 601 -12.60 21.41 -3.50
C ARG A 601 -13.25 22.78 -3.75
N LEU A 602 -14.49 22.87 -4.24
CA LEU A 602 -15.18 24.10 -4.69
C LEU A 602 -16.28 24.58 -3.76
N ALA A 603 -16.87 23.68 -2.97
CA ALA A 603 -17.60 24.06 -1.77
C ALA A 603 -16.60 24.54 -0.69
N GLN A 604 -15.44 25.08 -1.12
CA GLN A 604 -14.28 25.72 -0.47
C GLN A 604 -14.08 27.18 -0.88
#